data_AF-A0A822XEQ4-F1
#
_entry.id   AF-A0A822XEQ4-F1
#
_cell.length_a   1.000
_cell.length_b   1.000
_cell.length_c   1.000
_cell.angle_alpha   90.00
_cell.angle_beta   90.00
_cell.angle_gamma   90.00
#
_symmetry.space_group_name_H-M   'P 1'
#
loop_
_entity.id
_entity.type
_entity.pdbx_description
1 polymer ?
#
loop_
_entity_poly.entity_id
_entity_poly.type
_entity_poly.pdbx_seq_one_letter_code
_entity_poly.pdbx_strand_id
1 'polypeptide(L)'
;MGAQLFDAESEAKIDDLIGRLRTHPRDRNPIPYVDYSSPINDLPLLLMQLTRFRCGVVSIGMAISKNIVDGQSTIHFINSWAKIARGEKLVNPPPVLDRTVLQARDNPGSPRFKHVD
;
A
#
# COMPACT_ATOMS: atom_id res chain seq x y z
N MET A 1 16.06 -3.18 -0.78
CA MET A 1 15.16 -4.29 -1.21
C MET A 1 13.87 -3.70 -1.76
N GLY A 2 13.27 -4.29 -2.80
CA GLY A 2 12.06 -3.72 -3.44
C GLY A 2 10.76 -4.07 -2.72
N ALA A 3 10.41 -5.35 -2.65
CA ALA A 3 9.22 -5.86 -1.98
C ALA A 3 9.57 -7.05 -1.07
N GLN A 4 8.91 -7.17 0.09
CA GLN A 4 9.07 -8.30 1.01
C GLN A 4 7.71 -8.86 1.41
N LEU A 5 7.65 -10.19 1.57
CA LEU A 5 6.47 -10.93 2.01
C LEU A 5 6.82 -11.73 3.26
N PHE A 6 5.99 -11.61 4.28
CA PHE A 6 6.07 -12.36 5.53
C PHE A 6 4.87 -13.30 5.64
N ASP A 7 5.10 -14.44 6.28
CA ASP A 7 4.07 -15.39 6.64
C ASP A 7 3.93 -15.41 8.17
N ALA A 8 2.71 -15.41 8.67
CA ALA A 8 2.38 -15.42 10.09
C ALA A 8 1.14 -16.25 10.39
N GLU A 9 1.06 -16.76 11.61
CA GLU A 9 -0.09 -17.46 12.16
C GLU A 9 -0.62 -16.74 13.40
N SER A 10 -1.93 -16.81 13.63
CA SER A 10 -2.60 -16.16 14.75
C SER A 10 -3.61 -17.11 15.39
N GLU A 11 -3.46 -17.31 16.70
CA GLU A 11 -4.40 -18.09 17.52
C GLU A 11 -5.77 -17.39 17.71
N ALA A 12 -5.83 -16.10 17.43
CA ALA A 12 -7.06 -15.31 17.48
C ALA A 12 -7.98 -15.61 16.28
N LYS A 13 -9.25 -15.23 16.40
CA LYS A 13 -10.17 -15.20 15.26
C LYS A 13 -10.05 -13.87 14.52
N ILE A 14 -10.47 -13.83 13.26
CA ILE A 14 -10.51 -12.59 12.49
C ILE A 14 -11.43 -11.53 13.11
N ASP A 15 -12.51 -11.95 13.78
CA ASP A 15 -13.43 -11.03 14.48
C ASP A 15 -12.74 -10.29 15.62
N ASP A 16 -11.79 -10.94 16.31
CA ASP A 16 -11.00 -10.31 17.37
C ASP A 16 -10.11 -9.21 16.79
N LEU A 17 -9.54 -9.44 15.59
CA LEU A 17 -8.81 -8.41 14.87
C LEU A 17 -9.72 -7.23 14.50
N ILE A 18 -10.90 -7.50 13.93
CA ILE A 18 -11.85 -6.45 13.55
C ILE A 18 -12.28 -5.63 14.79
N GLY A 19 -12.54 -6.30 15.91
CA GLY A 19 -12.83 -5.66 17.20
C GLY A 19 -11.67 -4.81 17.72
N ARG A 20 -10.44 -5.31 17.61
CA ARG A 20 -9.22 -4.57 17.96
C ARG A 20 -9.04 -3.33 17.09
N LEU A 21 -9.19 -3.43 15.77
CA LEU A 21 -9.03 -2.27 14.87
C LEU A 21 -10.08 -1.19 15.13
N ARG A 22 -11.29 -1.57 15.59
CA ARG A 22 -12.33 -0.61 15.99
C ARG A 22 -12.00 0.10 17.31
N THR A 23 -11.43 -0.60 18.28
CA THR A 23 -11.12 -0.06 19.61
C THR A 23 -9.75 0.65 19.65
N HIS A 24 -8.81 0.17 18.85
CA HIS A 24 -7.43 0.63 18.75
C HIS A 24 -7.07 0.81 17.27
N PRO A 25 -7.53 1.89 16.61
CA PRO A 25 -7.33 2.09 15.17
C PRO A 25 -5.85 2.28 14.76
N ARG A 26 -4.96 2.42 15.74
CA ARG A 26 -3.50 2.48 15.56
C ARG A 26 -2.81 1.14 15.72
N ASP A 27 -3.56 0.08 16.07
CA ASP A 27 -3.04 -1.28 16.06
C ASP A 27 -2.63 -1.63 14.62
N ARG A 28 -1.34 -1.86 14.44
CA ARG A 28 -0.76 -2.14 13.13
C ARG A 28 -0.73 -3.62 12.83
N ASN A 29 -1.04 -4.52 13.74
CA ASN A 29 -1.09 -5.95 13.45
C ASN A 29 -2.39 -6.25 12.66
N PRO A 30 -2.35 -6.89 11.46
CA PRO A 30 -1.28 -7.72 10.87
C PRO A 30 -0.53 -7.07 9.70
N ILE A 31 -0.11 -5.83 9.83
CA ILE A 31 0.76 -5.11 8.89
C ILE A 31 2.21 -5.20 9.41
N PRO A 32 3.19 -5.52 8.55
CA PRO A 32 4.61 -5.52 8.92
C PRO A 32 5.06 -4.20 9.56
N TYR A 33 5.93 -4.32 10.56
CA TYR A 33 6.61 -3.16 11.13
C TYR A 33 7.58 -2.55 10.11
N VAL A 34 7.61 -1.23 10.05
CA VAL A 34 8.57 -0.47 9.24
C VAL A 34 9.53 0.24 10.18
N ASP A 35 10.81 -0.13 10.11
CA ASP A 35 11.85 0.54 10.87
C ASP A 35 12.26 1.84 10.19
N TYR A 36 11.61 2.94 10.56
CA TYR A 36 11.94 4.27 10.04
C TYR A 36 13.24 4.86 10.61
N SER A 37 13.99 4.14 11.45
CA SER A 37 15.34 4.55 11.87
C SER A 37 16.41 4.20 10.83
N SER A 38 16.12 3.26 9.93
CA SER A 38 16.99 2.88 8.81
C SER A 38 17.01 3.95 7.71
N PRO A 39 18.11 4.08 6.93
CA PRO A 39 18.18 5.00 5.80
C PRO A 39 17.05 4.79 4.79
N ILE A 40 16.52 5.87 4.21
CA ILE A 40 15.36 5.80 3.29
C ILE A 40 15.60 4.88 2.09
N ASN A 41 16.85 4.79 1.62
CA ASN A 41 17.22 3.94 0.48
C ASN A 41 17.20 2.44 0.82
N ASP A 42 17.28 2.10 2.10
CA ASP A 42 17.25 0.72 2.59
C ASP A 42 15.82 0.27 2.92
N LEU A 43 14.90 1.22 3.10
CA LEU A 43 13.49 0.92 3.36
C LEU A 43 12.83 0.20 2.16
N PRO A 44 12.07 -0.88 2.41
CA PRO A 44 11.32 -1.55 1.37
C PRO A 44 10.20 -0.66 0.81
N LEU A 45 9.96 -0.73 -0.50
CA LEU A 45 8.85 0.00 -1.14
C LEU A 45 7.49 -0.65 -0.87
N LEU A 46 7.49 -1.98 -0.65
CA LEU A 46 6.31 -2.76 -0.33
C LEU A 46 6.65 -3.83 0.71
N LEU A 47 5.87 -3.87 1.78
CA LEU A 47 5.85 -4.94 2.77
C LEU A 47 4.46 -5.57 2.79
N MET A 48 4.42 -6.90 2.79
CA MET A 48 3.18 -7.67 2.86
C MET A 48 3.29 -8.73 3.94
N GLN A 49 2.21 -8.96 4.68
CA GLN A 49 2.10 -10.08 5.62
C GLN A 49 0.85 -10.88 5.29
N LEU A 50 1.03 -12.17 5.06
CA LEU A 50 -0.03 -13.15 5.01
C LEU A 50 -0.24 -13.69 6.43
N THR A 51 -1.44 -13.53 6.99
CA THR A 51 -1.75 -14.04 8.33
C THR A 51 -2.87 -15.05 8.29
N ARG A 52 -2.60 -16.29 8.71
CA ARG A 52 -3.60 -17.36 8.87
C ARG A 52 -4.14 -17.34 10.30
N PHE A 53 -5.46 -17.25 10.45
CA PHE A 53 -6.13 -17.24 11.75
C PHE A 53 -6.65 -18.63 12.08
N ARG A 54 -6.78 -18.94 13.38
CA ARG A 54 -7.29 -20.24 13.87
C ARG A 54 -8.69 -20.60 13.35
N CYS A 55 -9.49 -19.61 12.94
CA CYS A 55 -10.79 -19.81 12.30
C CYS A 55 -10.72 -20.21 10.81
N GLY A 56 -9.51 -20.46 10.27
CA GLY A 56 -9.29 -20.83 8.86
C GLY A 56 -9.33 -19.64 7.89
N VAL A 57 -9.60 -18.44 8.38
CA VAL A 57 -9.61 -17.20 7.58
C VAL A 57 -8.17 -16.69 7.41
N VAL A 58 -7.92 -16.03 6.29
CA VAL A 58 -6.63 -15.40 5.98
C VAL A 58 -6.82 -13.90 5.81
N SER A 59 -5.87 -13.11 6.33
CA SER A 59 -5.75 -11.69 6.01
C SER A 59 -4.42 -11.39 5.31
N ILE A 60 -4.41 -10.31 4.53
CA ILE A 60 -3.21 -9.76 3.92
C ILE A 60 -3.07 -8.32 4.42
N GLY A 61 -2.05 -8.05 5.23
CA GLY A 61 -1.68 -6.69 5.66
C GLY A 61 -0.59 -6.12 4.75
N MET A 62 -0.70 -4.85 4.37
CA MET A 62 0.24 -4.20 3.45
C MET A 62 0.73 -2.86 4.02
N ALA A 63 2.03 -2.60 3.90
CA ALA A 63 2.60 -1.26 4.03
C ALA A 63 3.31 -0.91 2.71
N ILE A 64 2.86 0.17 2.06
CA ILE A 64 3.38 0.62 0.76
C ILE A 64 3.90 2.05 0.89
N SER A 65 5.06 2.31 0.28
CA SER A 65 5.67 3.64 0.30
C SER A 65 4.83 4.64 -0.51
N LYS A 66 4.35 5.70 0.15
CA LYS A 66 3.60 6.78 -0.51
C LYS A 66 4.45 7.61 -1.48
N ASN A 67 5.77 7.43 -1.49
CA ASN A 67 6.65 8.09 -2.46
C ASN A 67 6.49 7.51 -3.87
N ILE A 68 5.87 6.33 -4.00
CA ILE A 68 5.71 5.65 -5.30
C ILE A 68 4.27 5.50 -5.77
N VAL A 69 3.29 5.65 -4.88
CA VAL A 69 1.86 5.46 -5.18
C VAL A 69 0.99 6.43 -4.38
N ASP A 70 -0.13 6.83 -4.98
CA ASP A 70 -1.27 7.41 -4.29
C ASP A 70 -2.32 6.34 -3.96
N GLY A 71 -3.48 6.76 -3.42
CA GLY A 71 -4.56 5.83 -3.08
C GLY A 71 -5.14 5.10 -4.29
N GLN A 72 -5.29 5.78 -5.42
CA GLN A 72 -5.83 5.19 -6.65
C GLN A 72 -4.87 4.15 -7.24
N SER A 73 -3.58 4.48 -7.31
CA SER A 73 -2.52 3.58 -7.77
C SER A 73 -2.39 2.37 -6.85
N THR A 74 -2.57 2.55 -5.53
CA THR A 74 -2.59 1.45 -4.56
C THR A 74 -3.75 0.47 -4.84
N ILE A 75 -4.96 0.98 -5.06
CA ILE A 75 -6.13 0.14 -5.38
C ILE A 75 -5.96 -0.54 -6.75
N HIS A 76 -5.43 0.18 -7.74
CA HIS A 76 -5.13 -0.38 -9.07
C HIS A 76 -4.13 -1.54 -8.96
N PHE A 77 -3.07 -1.38 -8.16
CA PHE A 77 -2.10 -2.43 -7.87
C PHE A 77 -2.76 -3.65 -7.22
N ILE A 78 -3.56 -3.47 -6.16
CA ILE A 78 -4.25 -4.57 -5.45
C ILE A 78 -5.17 -5.34 -6.41
N ASN A 79 -5.97 -4.62 -7.20
CA ASN A 79 -6.88 -5.23 -8.16
C ASN A 79 -6.12 -5.99 -9.26
N SER A 80 -5.05 -5.39 -9.79
CA SER A 80 -4.20 -6.04 -10.79
C SER A 80 -3.55 -7.31 -10.24
N TRP A 81 -3.02 -7.26 -9.02
CA TRP A 81 -2.44 -8.42 -8.35
C TRP A 81 -3.48 -9.54 -8.16
N ALA A 82 -4.69 -9.19 -7.68
CA ALA A 82 -5.76 -10.15 -7.48
C ALA A 82 -6.23 -10.80 -8.80
N LYS A 83 -6.28 -10.04 -9.90
CA LYS A 83 -6.61 -10.58 -11.23
C LYS A 83 -5.53 -11.55 -11.74
N ILE A 84 -4.25 -11.19 -11.61
CA ILE A 84 -3.14 -12.06 -11.96
C ILE A 84 -3.21 -13.38 -11.17
N ALA A 85 -3.45 -13.29 -9.86
CA ALA A 85 -3.56 -14.46 -8.98
C ALA A 85 -4.71 -15.40 -9.38
N ARG A 86 -5.77 -14.88 -10.03
CA ARG A 86 -6.90 -15.68 -10.55
C ARG A 86 -6.74 -16.11 -12.01
N GLY A 87 -5.64 -15.75 -12.68
CA GLY A 87 -5.45 -16.04 -14.10
C GLY A 87 -6.33 -15.20 -15.04
N GLU A 88 -6.82 -14.05 -14.56
CA GLU A 88 -7.66 -13.14 -15.33
C GLU A 88 -6.83 -12.16 -16.18
N LYS A 89 -7.50 -11.49 -17.14
CA LYS A 89 -6.89 -10.40 -17.91
C LYS A 89 -6.54 -9.22 -16.99
N LEU A 90 -5.40 -8.57 -17.25
CA LEU A 90 -4.94 -7.40 -16.49
C LEU A 90 -5.95 -6.25 -16.46
N VAL A 91 -5.83 -5.37 -15.46
CA VAL A 91 -6.61 -4.13 -15.41
C VAL A 91 -6.25 -3.26 -16.61
N ASN A 92 -7.28 -2.71 -17.26
CA ASN A 92 -7.17 -1.81 -18.39
C ASN A 92 -7.75 -0.43 -17.98
N PRO A 93 -7.04 0.69 -18.21
CA PRO A 93 -5.71 0.77 -18.81
C PRO A 93 -4.58 0.21 -17.90
N PRO A 94 -3.44 -0.19 -18.49
CA PRO A 94 -2.25 -0.52 -17.73
C PRO A 94 -1.72 0.71 -16.97
N PRO A 95 -0.91 0.53 -15.91
CA PRO A 95 -0.35 1.65 -15.18
C PRO A 95 0.64 2.42 -16.07
N VAL A 96 0.58 3.76 -16.02
CA VAL A 96 1.57 4.64 -16.65
C VAL A 96 2.70 4.88 -15.64
N LEU A 97 3.90 4.44 -15.99
CA LEU A 97 5.07 4.55 -15.10
C LEU A 97 5.95 5.76 -15.40
N ASP A 98 5.70 6.46 -16.50
CA ASP A 98 6.37 7.71 -16.83
C ASP A 98 5.84 8.84 -15.95
N ARG A 99 6.64 9.25 -14.96
CA ARG A 99 6.30 10.35 -14.05
C ARG A 99 6.68 11.72 -14.59
N THR A 100 7.38 11.81 -15.73
CA THR A 100 7.75 13.10 -16.33
C THR A 100 6.53 13.89 -16.79
N VAL A 101 5.39 13.21 -17.00
CA VAL A 101 4.08 13.84 -17.25
C VAL A 101 3.62 14.76 -16.10
N LEU A 102 4.16 14.57 -14.89
CA LEU A 102 3.91 15.41 -13.71
C LEU A 102 5.02 16.43 -13.47
N GLN A 103 6.05 16.46 -14.31
CA GLN A 103 7.17 17.39 -14.14
C GLN A 103 6.67 18.83 -14.29
N ALA A 104 7.12 19.69 -13.38
CA ALA A 104 6.83 21.12 -13.48
C ALA A 104 7.43 21.69 -14.78
N ARG A 105 6.74 22.68 -15.35
CA ARG A 105 7.27 23.42 -16.52
C ARG A 105 8.41 24.32 -16.07
N ASP A 106 9.46 24.43 -16.87
CA ASP A 106 10.62 25.29 -16.58
C ASP A 106 10.24 26.76 -16.41
N ASN A 107 9.23 27.22 -17.16
CA ASN A 107 8.67 28.56 -17.05
C ASN A 107 7.18 28.46 -16.66
N PRO A 108 6.86 28.37 -15.35
CA PRO A 108 5.49 28.42 -14.92
C PRO A 108 4.95 29.82 -15.23
N GLY A 109 3.89 29.90 -16.04
CA GLY A 109 3.20 31.18 -16.26
C GLY A 109 2.77 31.80 -14.93
N SER A 110 2.49 33.12 -14.94
CA SER A 110 2.04 33.81 -13.73
C SER A 110 0.78 33.15 -13.14
N PRO A 111 0.65 33.08 -11.79
CA PRO A 111 -0.54 32.54 -11.15
C PRO A 111 -1.80 33.18 -11.73
N ARG A 112 -2.72 32.34 -12.21
CA ARG A 112 -3.93 32.81 -12.91
C ARG A 112 -4.90 33.53 -11.98
N PHE A 113 -4.80 33.27 -10.69
CA PHE A 113 -5.65 33.84 -9.65
C PHE A 113 -4.76 34.44 -8.56
N LYS A 114 -5.14 35.61 -8.07
CA LYS A 114 -4.54 36.17 -6.85
C LYS A 114 -4.95 35.28 -5.69
N HIS A 115 -4.00 34.87 -4.86
CA HIS A 115 -4.34 34.24 -3.59
C HIS A 115 -5.06 35.29 -2.73
N VAL A 116 -6.18 34.88 -2.11
CA VAL A 116 -6.87 35.71 -1.13
C VAL A 116 -6.06 35.63 0.17
N ASP A 117 -5.70 36.79 0.71
CA ASP A 117 -4.98 36.91 1.98
C ASP A 117 -5.82 36.41 3.17
#